data_AF-A0A1T4PR63-F1
#
_entry.id   AF-A0A1T4PR63-F1
#
_cell.length_a   1.000
_cell.length_b   1.000
_cell.length_c   1.000
_cell.angle_alpha   90.00
_cell.angle_beta   90.00
_cell.angle_gamma   90.00
#
_symmetry.space_group_name_H-M   'P 1'
#
loop_
_entity.id
_entity.type
_entity.pdbx_description
1 polymer ?
#
loop_
_entity_poly.entity_id
_entity_poly.type
_entity_poly.pdbx_seq_one_letter_code
_entity_poly.pdbx_strand_id
1 'polypeptide(L)'
;MEFAKSGDATLLGRAPLSESEERAKMLIATDYARKMSLDLRMIDENAYSDHIDNKASHCAKLLNDYYQKYDAQKGTQFVFSDLGTYKPGGDFNIYSEIKRKLVEDYHIPSYEIRFIQECKNEKAKKAMVDAMNRGDIRIIFGSTSMLGTGVNAQQRAVAVHHLDTPWRPSDLEQRNGRAVRKGNLIAKEFADNKVDVIIYAVERSLDSYKFNLLHNKQLFINQLKTNTLGSRTIDEGSMDEDSGMNFSEYVAVLSGNTDLLEKARLDKKITTLESERKNFLRERDAATGKLAEIESSVSFHSDKIKEAQSDLTLFEQRVERDADGQPINKLTIKGVEDSTDIKVIAARLQEIDEKARTKGEYNKIGEVYGFSIMVKTESTSKDLFDCSVNRFFVKGQESIYYTYNNGKLATDPKLACQNFINALERIPKVIESHEKEMEKVAAGKEVYITIANSSWKKEDELRSLKSEAAELDRKIALTLSPPEEEQDAKEEMKQGEGLSGNNHSVGKGNDNLSVQDAEEEKHSQSFKPKWRHYP
;
A
#
# COMPACT_ATOMS: atom_id res chain seq x y z
N MET A 1 -22.23 27.45 20.04
CA MET A 1 -21.08 27.02 20.88
C MET A 1 -21.30 27.30 22.36
N GLU A 2 -21.77 28.50 22.72
CA GLU A 2 -21.94 28.91 24.13
C GLU A 2 -22.83 27.97 24.96
N PHE A 3 -24.00 27.56 24.47
CA PHE A 3 -24.84 26.56 25.13
C PHE A 3 -24.08 25.27 25.52
N ALA A 4 -23.18 24.77 24.65
CA ALA A 4 -22.41 23.57 24.95
C ALA A 4 -21.38 23.80 26.09
N LYS A 5 -20.89 25.04 26.24
CA LYS A 5 -20.05 25.46 27.37
C LYS A 5 -20.92 25.67 28.63
N SER A 6 -21.80 26.67 28.64
CA SER A 6 -22.58 27.08 29.83
C SER A 6 -23.63 26.05 30.26
N GLY A 7 -24.37 25.47 29.33
CA GLY A 7 -25.58 24.67 29.62
C GLY A 7 -26.86 25.51 29.72
N ASP A 8 -26.75 26.83 29.54
CA ASP A 8 -27.88 27.75 29.59
C ASP A 8 -28.79 27.57 28.38
N ALA A 9 -29.89 26.86 28.57
CA ALA A 9 -30.86 26.54 27.54
C ALA A 9 -31.64 27.76 27.01
N THR A 10 -31.61 28.90 27.71
CA THR A 10 -32.27 30.13 27.25
C THR A 10 -31.61 30.66 25.98
N LEU A 11 -30.31 30.40 25.78
CA LEU A 11 -29.57 30.65 24.53
C LEU A 11 -30.11 29.87 23.31
N LEU A 12 -30.95 28.86 23.54
CA LEU A 12 -31.64 28.08 22.50
C LEU A 12 -33.16 28.36 22.46
N GLY A 13 -33.64 29.42 23.13
CA GLY A 13 -35.06 29.73 23.26
C GLY A 13 -35.85 28.73 24.11
N ARG A 14 -35.18 27.90 24.93
CA ARG A 14 -35.82 26.90 25.79
C ARG A 14 -35.94 27.41 27.23
N ALA A 15 -36.86 26.81 27.99
CA ALA A 15 -36.80 26.83 29.45
C ALA A 15 -35.50 26.15 29.96
N PRO A 16 -35.03 26.45 31.18
CA PRO A 16 -33.87 25.80 31.80
C PRO A 16 -33.96 24.27 31.74
N LEU A 17 -32.81 23.60 31.58
CA LEU A 17 -32.75 22.15 31.49
C LEU A 17 -33.22 21.49 32.79
N SER A 18 -33.96 20.40 32.67
CA SER A 18 -34.16 19.46 33.78
C SER A 18 -32.88 18.65 34.07
N GLU A 19 -32.76 18.07 35.26
CA GLU A 19 -31.56 17.31 35.69
C GLU A 19 -31.22 16.13 34.75
N SER A 20 -32.22 15.55 34.07
CA SER A 20 -32.03 14.51 33.06
C SER A 20 -31.57 15.09 31.71
N GLU A 21 -32.02 16.28 31.35
CA GLU A 21 -31.58 17.01 30.15
C GLU A 21 -30.16 17.58 30.31
N GLU A 22 -29.74 17.99 31.51
CA GLU A 22 -28.35 18.42 31.77
C GLU A 22 -27.35 17.31 31.43
N ARG A 23 -27.66 16.07 31.85
CA ARG A 23 -26.87 14.87 31.49
C ARG A 23 -26.88 14.58 29.98
N ALA A 24 -27.89 15.08 29.25
CA ALA A 24 -28.04 14.97 27.80
C ALA A 24 -27.66 16.25 27.03
N LYS A 25 -27.13 17.29 27.69
CA LYS A 25 -26.83 18.63 27.13
C LYS A 25 -26.11 18.60 25.78
N MET A 26 -25.11 17.74 25.61
CA MET A 26 -24.36 17.61 24.35
C MET A 26 -25.18 16.97 23.22
N LEU A 27 -26.11 16.06 23.53
CA LEU A 27 -27.05 15.49 22.56
C LEU A 27 -28.06 16.55 22.10
N ILE A 28 -28.56 17.38 23.03
CA ILE A 28 -29.45 18.51 22.73
C ILE A 28 -28.72 19.52 21.82
N ALA A 29 -27.48 19.90 22.16
CA ALA A 29 -26.65 20.79 21.34
C ALA A 29 -26.45 20.23 19.92
N THR A 30 -26.19 18.93 19.81
CA THR A 30 -25.99 18.22 18.54
C THR A 30 -27.27 18.18 17.69
N ASP A 31 -28.43 17.94 18.30
CA ASP A 31 -29.72 17.93 17.60
C ASP A 31 -30.10 19.32 17.08
N TYR A 32 -29.98 20.35 17.92
CA TYR A 32 -30.22 21.74 17.53
C TYR A 32 -29.29 22.17 16.40
N ALA A 33 -27.97 21.92 16.50
CA ALA A 33 -27.02 22.27 15.45
C ALA A 33 -27.33 21.62 14.09
N ARG A 34 -27.82 20.37 14.07
CA ARG A 34 -28.25 19.69 12.83
C ARG A 34 -29.58 20.22 12.27
N LYS A 35 -30.49 20.68 13.12
CA LYS A 35 -31.74 21.33 12.70
C LYS A 35 -31.43 22.71 12.08
N MET A 36 -30.59 23.50 12.74
CA MET A 36 -30.14 24.80 12.25
C MET A 36 -29.37 24.69 10.92
N SER A 37 -28.61 23.62 10.68
CA SER A 37 -27.97 23.38 9.37
C SER A 37 -28.92 22.89 8.27
N LEU A 38 -30.20 22.66 8.56
CA LEU A 38 -31.24 22.35 7.57
C LEU A 38 -32.13 23.56 7.29
N ASP A 39 -32.81 24.03 8.34
CA ASP A 39 -33.68 25.22 8.33
C ASP A 39 -33.91 25.68 9.78
N LEU A 40 -33.77 26.97 10.06
CA LEU A 40 -33.99 27.53 11.40
C LEU A 40 -35.43 27.33 11.89
N ARG A 41 -36.42 27.23 10.99
CA ARG A 41 -37.81 26.91 11.32
C ARG A 41 -38.01 25.51 11.92
N MET A 42 -37.01 24.62 11.82
CA MET A 42 -36.99 23.35 12.56
C MET A 42 -36.73 23.53 14.07
N ILE A 43 -36.33 24.72 14.50
CA ILE A 43 -36.24 25.12 15.91
C ILE A 43 -37.56 25.76 16.36
N ASP A 44 -38.00 26.79 15.63
CA ASP A 44 -39.27 27.49 15.85
C ASP A 44 -39.79 28.07 14.51
N GLU A 45 -40.94 27.61 14.05
CA GLU A 45 -41.55 28.03 12.78
C GLU A 45 -42.03 29.49 12.80
N ASN A 46 -42.36 30.04 13.98
CA ASN A 46 -42.90 31.40 14.11
C ASN A 46 -41.80 32.44 14.35
N ALA A 47 -40.68 32.05 14.95
CA ALA A 47 -39.56 32.95 15.24
C ALA A 47 -38.65 33.21 14.03
N TYR A 48 -38.64 32.31 13.02
CA TYR A 48 -37.74 32.37 11.88
C TYR A 48 -38.49 32.40 10.54
N SER A 49 -38.02 33.21 9.60
CA SER A 49 -38.59 33.31 8.24
C SER A 49 -38.00 32.27 7.28
N ASP A 50 -38.67 32.06 6.15
CA ASP A 50 -38.19 31.24 5.03
C ASP A 50 -37.02 31.95 4.32
N HIS A 51 -35.80 31.72 4.80
CA HIS A 51 -34.59 32.33 4.23
C HIS A 51 -34.24 31.69 2.88
N ILE A 52 -34.04 32.52 1.84
CA ILE A 52 -33.76 32.07 0.46
C ILE A 52 -32.55 31.13 0.34
N ASP A 53 -31.59 31.26 1.26
CA ASP A 53 -30.34 30.51 1.28
C ASP A 53 -30.39 29.24 2.19
N ASN A 54 -31.57 28.83 2.65
CA ASN A 54 -31.74 27.56 3.39
C ASN A 54 -31.53 26.34 2.48
N LYS A 55 -31.19 25.18 3.07
CA LYS A 55 -31.02 23.94 2.29
C LYS A 55 -32.30 23.52 1.57
N ALA A 56 -33.47 23.88 2.11
CA ALA A 56 -34.75 23.59 1.48
C ALA A 56 -34.88 24.25 0.10
N SER A 57 -34.54 25.54 -0.01
CA SER A 57 -34.65 26.32 -1.24
C SER A 57 -33.63 25.88 -2.29
N HIS A 58 -32.37 25.67 -1.90
CA HIS A 58 -31.34 25.10 -2.78
C HIS A 58 -31.71 23.69 -3.27
N CYS A 59 -32.29 22.86 -2.39
CA CYS A 59 -32.72 21.53 -2.76
C CYS A 59 -33.92 21.55 -3.71
N ALA A 60 -34.93 22.39 -3.46
CA ALA A 60 -36.05 22.57 -4.38
C ALA A 60 -35.59 23.04 -5.77
N LYS A 61 -34.65 24.00 -5.82
CA LYS A 61 -34.06 24.48 -7.07
C LYS A 61 -33.37 23.37 -7.86
N LEU A 62 -32.41 22.66 -7.25
CA LEU A 62 -31.70 21.58 -7.95
C LEU A 62 -32.62 20.42 -8.34
N LEU A 63 -33.60 20.07 -7.49
CA LEU A 63 -34.62 19.07 -7.84
C LEU A 63 -35.43 19.48 -9.08
N ASN A 64 -35.78 20.76 -9.22
CA ASN A 64 -36.37 21.28 -10.45
C ASN A 64 -35.40 21.22 -11.63
N ASP A 65 -34.14 21.67 -11.47
CA ASP A 65 -33.16 21.70 -12.57
C ASP A 65 -32.97 20.29 -13.19
N TYR A 66 -32.86 19.25 -12.37
CA TYR A 66 -32.82 17.85 -12.81
C TYR A 66 -34.16 17.33 -13.34
N TYR A 67 -35.29 17.76 -12.76
CA TYR A 67 -36.63 17.42 -13.24
C TYR A 67 -36.83 17.91 -14.68
N GLN A 68 -36.45 19.15 -14.98
CA GLN A 68 -36.54 19.74 -16.32
C GLN A 68 -35.52 19.08 -17.27
N LYS A 69 -34.25 18.96 -16.85
CA LYS A 69 -33.15 18.36 -17.66
C LYS A 69 -33.50 16.97 -18.18
N TYR A 70 -34.24 16.16 -17.40
CA TYR A 70 -34.61 14.79 -17.74
C TYR A 70 -36.14 14.59 -17.89
N ASP A 71 -36.91 15.63 -18.25
CA ASP A 71 -38.37 15.52 -18.37
C ASP A 71 -38.82 14.53 -19.45
N ALA A 72 -38.17 14.55 -20.63
CA ALA A 72 -38.46 13.65 -21.74
C ALA A 72 -38.28 12.16 -21.36
N GLN A 73 -37.32 11.87 -20.48
CA GLN A 73 -37.03 10.53 -19.96
C GLN A 73 -37.85 10.16 -18.71
N LYS A 74 -38.61 11.11 -18.16
CA LYS A 74 -39.22 11.05 -16.82
C LYS A 74 -38.20 10.59 -15.77
N GLY A 75 -37.02 11.24 -15.78
CA GLY A 75 -35.95 10.99 -14.82
C GLY A 75 -36.43 11.21 -13.39
N THR A 76 -35.96 10.36 -12.46
CA THR A 76 -36.41 10.30 -11.08
C THR A 76 -35.29 10.57 -10.08
N GLN A 77 -35.65 11.02 -8.88
CA GLN A 77 -34.73 11.60 -7.90
C GLN A 77 -35.05 11.08 -6.50
N PHE A 78 -34.01 10.77 -5.73
CA PHE A 78 -34.13 10.38 -4.33
C PHE A 78 -33.70 11.53 -3.42
N VAL A 79 -34.49 11.85 -2.39
CA VAL A 79 -34.15 12.84 -1.37
C VAL A 79 -34.05 12.17 0.00
N PHE A 80 -32.86 12.20 0.57
CA PHE A 80 -32.57 11.64 1.89
C PHE A 80 -32.43 12.72 2.95
N SER A 81 -33.21 12.57 4.02
CA SER A 81 -33.02 13.27 5.29
C SER A 81 -33.53 12.41 6.43
N ASP A 82 -32.68 12.15 7.43
CA ASP A 82 -33.09 11.48 8.68
C ASP A 82 -33.73 12.45 9.69
N LEU A 83 -33.54 13.75 9.48
CA LEU A 83 -34.17 14.84 10.24
C LEU A 83 -35.38 15.42 9.49
N GLY A 84 -36.33 15.97 10.25
CA GLY A 84 -37.51 16.61 9.69
C GLY A 84 -38.33 15.69 8.80
N THR A 85 -38.40 14.40 9.14
CA THR A 85 -39.16 13.40 8.39
C THR A 85 -40.65 13.71 8.42
N TYR A 86 -41.34 13.44 7.31
CA TYR A 86 -42.78 13.66 7.20
C TYR A 86 -43.56 12.94 8.31
N LYS A 87 -44.45 13.69 8.98
CA LYS A 87 -45.41 13.18 9.96
C LYS A 87 -46.83 13.63 9.58
N PRO A 88 -47.85 12.76 9.67
CA PRO A 88 -49.24 13.20 9.61
C PRO A 88 -49.56 14.02 10.88
N GLY A 89 -49.94 15.29 10.73
CA GLY A 89 -50.29 16.15 11.88
C GLY A 89 -50.20 17.65 11.61
N GLY A 90 -49.30 18.09 10.73
CA GLY A 90 -49.19 19.50 10.30
C GLY A 90 -47.94 20.24 10.78
N ASP A 91 -47.15 19.68 11.71
CA ASP A 91 -45.90 20.29 12.18
C ASP A 91 -44.91 20.57 11.03
N PHE A 92 -44.19 21.69 11.12
CA PHE A 92 -43.10 22.03 10.20
C PHE A 92 -42.10 20.88 10.04
N ASN A 93 -41.84 20.51 8.79
CA ASN A 93 -40.88 19.46 8.47
C ASN A 93 -40.30 19.68 7.06
N ILE A 94 -39.03 19.31 6.89
CA ILE A 94 -38.25 19.64 5.68
C ILE A 94 -38.79 18.95 4.41
N TYR A 95 -39.52 17.84 4.56
CA TYR A 95 -40.14 17.12 3.44
C TYR A 95 -41.34 17.90 2.88
N SER A 96 -42.25 18.31 3.77
CA SER A 96 -43.40 19.15 3.40
C SER A 96 -42.94 20.48 2.82
N GLU A 97 -41.93 21.12 3.40
CA GLU A 97 -41.46 22.44 2.94
C GLU A 97 -40.82 22.39 1.55
N ILE A 98 -39.96 21.40 1.27
CA ILE A 98 -39.38 21.25 -0.08
C ILE A 98 -40.49 20.88 -1.07
N LYS A 99 -41.46 20.02 -0.69
CA LYS A 99 -42.62 19.72 -1.54
C LYS A 99 -43.47 20.98 -1.81
N ARG A 100 -43.68 21.84 -0.81
CA ARG A 100 -44.38 23.11 -0.95
C ARG A 100 -43.70 23.97 -2.03
N LYS A 101 -42.40 24.26 -1.86
CA LYS A 101 -41.60 25.01 -2.85
C LYS A 101 -41.65 24.42 -4.26
N LEU A 102 -41.52 23.09 -4.38
CA LEU A 102 -41.60 22.41 -5.70
C LEU A 102 -42.96 22.56 -6.40
N VAL A 103 -44.07 22.63 -5.64
CA VAL A 103 -45.42 22.77 -6.18
C VAL A 103 -45.80 24.24 -6.40
N GLU A 104 -45.49 25.11 -5.44
CA GLU A 104 -45.87 26.53 -5.44
C GLU A 104 -44.93 27.36 -6.34
N ASP A 105 -43.61 27.21 -6.19
CA ASP A 105 -42.62 28.05 -6.87
C ASP A 105 -42.19 27.47 -8.23
N TYR A 106 -42.08 26.14 -8.32
CA TYR A 106 -41.60 25.43 -9.53
C TYR A 106 -42.69 24.67 -10.31
N HIS A 107 -43.94 24.70 -9.83
CA HIS A 107 -45.12 24.12 -10.49
C HIS A 107 -45.01 22.62 -10.84
N ILE A 108 -44.19 21.85 -10.13
CA ILE A 108 -44.10 20.41 -10.29
C ILE A 108 -45.39 19.75 -9.77
N PRO A 109 -46.02 18.82 -10.51
CA PRO A 109 -47.28 18.24 -10.07
C PRO A 109 -47.16 17.48 -8.74
N SER A 110 -47.99 17.85 -7.76
CA SER A 110 -47.93 17.34 -6.38
C SER A 110 -48.07 15.81 -6.26
N TYR A 111 -48.66 15.13 -7.26
CA TYR A 111 -48.77 13.67 -7.29
C TYR A 111 -47.45 12.96 -7.65
N GLU A 112 -46.53 13.64 -8.34
CA GLU A 112 -45.20 13.10 -8.72
C GLU A 112 -44.18 13.18 -7.57
N ILE A 113 -44.54 13.86 -6.48
CA ILE A 113 -43.71 14.09 -5.30
C ILE A 113 -44.28 13.31 -4.10
N ARG A 114 -43.59 12.27 -3.63
CA ARG A 114 -44.11 11.35 -2.61
C ARG A 114 -43.14 11.09 -1.46
N PHE A 115 -43.68 10.78 -0.29
CA PHE A 115 -42.91 10.49 0.92
C PHE A 115 -43.03 9.00 1.26
N ILE A 116 -41.89 8.30 1.46
CA ILE A 116 -41.90 6.86 1.78
C ILE A 116 -42.65 6.57 3.10
N GLN A 117 -42.69 7.54 4.01
CA GLN A 117 -43.40 7.50 5.29
C GLN A 117 -44.93 7.30 5.14
N GLU A 118 -45.50 7.62 3.98
CA GLU A 118 -46.93 7.35 3.68
C GLU A 118 -47.21 5.84 3.51
N CYS A 119 -46.19 5.04 3.19
CA CYS A 119 -46.32 3.60 2.97
C CYS A 119 -46.37 2.83 4.31
N LYS A 120 -47.57 2.64 4.85
CA LYS A 120 -47.80 1.86 6.09
C LYS A 120 -47.62 0.34 5.96
N ASN A 121 -47.43 -0.19 4.75
CA ASN A 121 -47.23 -1.62 4.51
C ASN A 121 -46.41 -1.89 3.23
N GLU A 122 -45.87 -3.10 3.10
CA GLU A 122 -45.02 -3.50 1.97
C GLU A 122 -45.74 -3.48 0.61
N LYS A 123 -47.07 -3.68 0.56
CA LYS A 123 -47.83 -3.57 -0.70
C LYS A 123 -47.85 -2.12 -1.20
N ALA A 124 -48.06 -1.16 -0.31
CA ALA A 124 -47.97 0.27 -0.63
C ALA A 124 -46.53 0.66 -1.00
N LYS A 125 -45.54 0.16 -0.27
CA LYS A 125 -44.11 0.39 -0.55
C LYS A 125 -43.74 -0.10 -1.95
N LYS A 126 -44.14 -1.33 -2.31
CA LYS A 126 -43.94 -1.88 -3.66
C LYS A 126 -44.65 -1.06 -4.73
N ALA A 127 -45.92 -0.68 -4.52
CA ALA A 127 -46.66 0.13 -5.49
C ALA A 127 -46.00 1.50 -5.75
N MET A 128 -45.45 2.14 -4.71
CA MET A 128 -44.67 3.38 -4.82
C MET A 128 -43.36 3.18 -5.61
N VAL A 129 -42.67 2.06 -5.37
CA VAL A 129 -41.46 1.67 -6.13
C VAL A 129 -41.76 1.40 -7.60
N ASP A 130 -42.84 0.67 -7.90
CA ASP A 130 -43.26 0.38 -9.26
C ASP A 130 -43.67 1.66 -10.01
N ALA A 131 -44.34 2.60 -9.33
CA ALA A 131 -44.68 3.92 -9.87
C ALA A 131 -43.45 4.80 -10.14
N MET A 132 -42.43 4.76 -9.27
CA MET A 132 -41.17 5.46 -9.50
C MET A 132 -40.38 4.86 -10.68
N ASN A 133 -40.33 3.54 -10.83
CA ASN A 133 -39.69 2.90 -11.99
C ASN A 133 -40.41 3.23 -13.32
N ARG A 134 -41.73 3.46 -13.31
CA ARG A 134 -42.48 3.94 -14.47
C ARG A 134 -42.27 5.43 -14.78
N GLY A 135 -41.91 6.24 -13.77
CA GLY A 135 -41.82 7.70 -13.88
C GLY A 135 -43.09 8.43 -13.46
N ASP A 136 -44.09 7.73 -12.91
CA ASP A 136 -45.33 8.33 -12.36
C ASP A 136 -45.03 9.11 -11.05
N ILE A 137 -43.97 8.71 -10.35
CA ILE A 137 -43.38 9.41 -9.20
C ILE A 137 -41.96 9.78 -9.61
N ARG A 138 -41.65 11.08 -9.60
CA ARG A 138 -40.36 11.59 -10.03
C ARG A 138 -39.47 12.07 -8.90
N ILE A 139 -40.04 12.41 -7.75
CA ILE A 139 -39.28 12.79 -6.56
C ILE A 139 -39.79 11.99 -5.37
N ILE A 140 -38.93 11.16 -4.77
CA ILE A 140 -39.25 10.41 -3.55
C ILE A 140 -38.38 10.90 -2.39
N PHE A 141 -39.01 11.18 -1.25
CA PHE A 141 -38.30 11.50 -0.01
C PHE A 141 -38.30 10.31 0.94
N GLY A 142 -37.23 10.12 1.71
CA GLY A 142 -37.19 9.11 2.76
C GLY A 142 -35.96 9.13 3.66
N SER A 143 -36.11 8.55 4.85
CA SER A 143 -34.99 8.35 5.78
C SER A 143 -34.11 7.19 5.33
N THR A 144 -32.89 7.12 5.87
CA THR A 144 -31.99 5.96 5.77
C THR A 144 -32.71 4.67 6.15
N SER A 145 -33.50 4.69 7.24
CA SER A 145 -34.19 3.50 7.73
C SER A 145 -35.27 2.97 6.78
N MET A 146 -36.06 3.84 6.15
CA MET A 146 -37.22 3.42 5.33
C MET A 146 -36.88 3.23 3.85
N LEU A 147 -36.02 4.08 3.30
CA LEU A 147 -35.65 4.13 1.89
C LEU A 147 -34.24 3.55 1.61
N GLY A 148 -33.33 3.64 2.59
CA GLY A 148 -31.97 3.10 2.51
C GLY A 148 -31.86 1.57 2.60
N THR A 149 -32.93 0.85 2.92
CA THR A 149 -32.99 -0.63 2.91
C THR A 149 -34.19 -1.16 2.11
N GLY A 150 -34.02 -2.30 1.41
CA GLY A 150 -35.13 -3.03 0.76
C GLY A 150 -35.95 -2.29 -0.32
N VAL A 151 -35.32 -1.50 -1.20
CA VAL A 151 -36.00 -0.76 -2.29
C VAL A 151 -35.21 -0.90 -3.60
N ASN A 152 -35.93 -1.10 -4.71
CA ASN A 152 -35.42 -1.32 -6.08
C ASN A 152 -36.14 -0.37 -7.06
N ALA A 153 -35.85 0.92 -6.94
CA ALA A 153 -36.52 2.02 -7.66
C ALA A 153 -35.56 2.78 -8.62
N GLN A 154 -34.44 2.16 -8.99
CA GLN A 154 -33.33 2.82 -9.69
C GLN A 154 -33.50 2.97 -11.20
N GLN A 155 -34.56 2.43 -11.84
CA GLN A 155 -34.58 2.29 -13.32
C GLN A 155 -34.46 3.62 -14.09
N ARG A 156 -34.87 4.72 -13.46
CA ARG A 156 -34.87 6.08 -14.04
C ARG A 156 -34.10 7.10 -13.22
N ALA A 157 -33.31 6.65 -12.25
CA ALA A 157 -32.74 7.55 -11.25
C ALA A 157 -31.59 8.39 -11.82
N VAL A 158 -31.70 9.71 -11.76
CA VAL A 158 -30.70 10.64 -12.31
C VAL A 158 -29.90 11.38 -11.24
N ALA A 159 -30.49 11.57 -10.05
CA ALA A 159 -29.84 12.24 -8.92
C ALA A 159 -30.22 11.63 -7.56
N VAL A 160 -29.29 11.74 -6.61
CA VAL A 160 -29.50 11.47 -5.18
C VAL A 160 -29.12 12.71 -4.38
N HIS A 161 -30.06 13.19 -3.57
CA HIS A 161 -29.94 14.39 -2.76
C HIS A 161 -29.83 14.00 -1.27
N HIS A 162 -28.82 14.49 -0.57
CA HIS A 162 -28.65 14.29 0.87
C HIS A 162 -28.69 15.63 1.60
N LEU A 163 -29.81 15.92 2.25
CA LEU A 163 -29.97 17.14 3.06
C LEU A 163 -29.17 17.06 4.38
N ASP A 164 -29.05 15.84 4.92
CA ASP A 164 -28.24 15.54 6.09
C ASP A 164 -27.35 14.30 5.87
N THR A 165 -26.15 14.30 6.46
CA THR A 165 -25.25 13.14 6.44
C THR A 165 -25.51 12.18 7.61
N PRO A 166 -25.55 10.86 7.35
CA PRO A 166 -25.71 9.84 8.40
C PRO A 166 -24.41 9.68 9.20
N TRP A 167 -24.48 8.96 10.33
CA TRP A 167 -23.33 8.81 11.25
C TRP A 167 -22.39 7.63 10.92
N ARG A 168 -22.74 6.80 9.94
CA ARG A 168 -21.98 5.61 9.51
C ARG A 168 -21.74 5.69 7.99
N PRO A 169 -20.50 5.45 7.50
CA PRO A 169 -20.23 5.47 6.06
C PRO A 169 -21.09 4.48 5.25
N SER A 170 -21.34 3.30 5.82
CA SER A 170 -22.21 2.27 5.24
C SER A 170 -23.64 2.76 4.94
N ASP A 171 -24.16 3.70 5.73
CA ASP A 171 -25.49 4.25 5.51
C ASP A 171 -25.49 5.18 4.28
N LEU A 172 -24.43 5.99 4.11
CA LEU A 172 -24.28 6.86 2.94
C LEU A 172 -24.09 6.03 1.67
N GLU A 173 -23.23 5.00 1.71
CA GLU A 173 -23.05 4.03 0.62
C GLU A 173 -24.37 3.32 0.26
N GLN A 174 -25.16 2.90 1.26
CA GLN A 174 -26.47 2.30 1.03
C GLN A 174 -27.48 3.27 0.42
N ARG A 175 -27.49 4.54 0.83
CA ARG A 175 -28.35 5.59 0.23
C ARG A 175 -27.94 5.84 -1.24
N ASN A 176 -26.64 6.06 -1.53
CA ASN A 176 -26.12 6.27 -2.89
C ASN A 176 -26.46 5.09 -3.81
N GLY A 177 -26.26 3.87 -3.29
CA GLY A 177 -26.63 2.62 -3.93
C GLY A 177 -28.14 2.45 -4.16
N ARG A 178 -29.02 3.41 -3.84
CA ARG A 178 -30.41 3.40 -4.32
C ARG A 178 -30.58 3.87 -5.76
N ALA A 179 -29.63 4.61 -6.31
CA ALA A 179 -29.64 5.06 -7.69
C ALA A 179 -28.40 4.58 -8.47
N VAL A 180 -27.22 4.57 -7.83
CA VAL A 180 -25.97 4.05 -8.38
C VAL A 180 -26.02 2.50 -8.35
N ARG A 181 -26.75 1.90 -9.29
CA ARG A 181 -26.95 0.45 -9.39
C ARG A 181 -27.10 -0.01 -10.83
N LYS A 182 -26.71 -1.27 -11.08
CA LYS A 182 -27.03 -1.99 -12.33
C LYS A 182 -28.55 -2.02 -12.55
N GLY A 183 -28.97 -1.82 -13.79
CA GLY A 183 -30.39 -1.76 -14.17
C GLY A 183 -31.02 -0.36 -14.17
N ASN A 184 -30.24 0.70 -13.95
CA ASN A 184 -30.64 2.07 -14.25
C ASN A 184 -30.51 2.33 -15.76
N LEU A 185 -31.63 2.49 -16.45
CA LEU A 185 -31.69 2.67 -17.90
C LEU A 185 -31.40 4.13 -18.30
N ILE A 186 -32.03 5.08 -17.59
CA ILE A 186 -31.91 6.50 -17.95
C ILE A 186 -30.50 7.02 -17.71
N ALA A 187 -29.84 6.62 -16.61
CA ALA A 187 -28.44 6.96 -16.39
C ALA A 187 -27.54 6.45 -17.53
N LYS A 188 -27.74 5.18 -17.93
CA LYS A 188 -26.95 4.51 -18.97
C LYS A 188 -27.11 5.16 -20.35
N GLU A 189 -28.33 5.52 -20.73
CA GLU A 189 -28.65 5.97 -22.09
C GLU A 189 -28.61 7.50 -22.25
N PHE A 190 -28.80 8.27 -21.16
CA PHE A 190 -28.98 9.73 -21.23
C PHE A 190 -28.14 10.54 -20.24
N ALA A 191 -27.31 9.90 -19.39
CA ALA A 191 -26.44 10.59 -18.43
C ALA A 191 -25.03 9.97 -18.34
N ASP A 192 -24.45 9.56 -19.47
CA ASP A 192 -23.09 8.98 -19.58
C ASP A 192 -22.82 7.79 -18.62
N ASN A 193 -23.85 7.02 -18.30
CA ASN A 193 -23.82 5.93 -17.31
C ASN A 193 -23.42 6.40 -15.89
N LYS A 194 -23.73 7.65 -15.55
CA LYS A 194 -23.51 8.28 -14.24
C LYS A 194 -24.82 8.67 -13.58
N VAL A 195 -24.76 8.84 -12.26
CA VAL A 195 -25.84 9.36 -11.42
C VAL A 195 -25.21 10.38 -10.48
N ASP A 196 -25.77 11.58 -10.43
CA ASP A 196 -25.19 12.66 -9.64
C ASP A 196 -25.58 12.52 -8.16
N VAL A 197 -24.59 12.57 -7.27
CA VAL A 197 -24.80 12.52 -5.81
C VAL A 197 -24.54 13.91 -5.24
N ILE A 198 -25.60 14.56 -4.77
CA ILE A 198 -25.64 15.95 -4.33
C ILE A 198 -25.80 15.96 -2.82
N ILE A 199 -24.80 16.46 -2.11
CA ILE A 199 -24.79 16.53 -0.64
C ILE A 199 -24.86 18.00 -0.21
N TYR A 200 -25.90 18.36 0.52
CA TYR A 200 -26.07 19.72 1.04
C TYR A 200 -25.42 19.84 2.42
N ALA A 201 -24.54 20.81 2.57
CA ALA A 201 -23.86 21.08 3.83
C ALA A 201 -23.69 22.60 4.02
N VAL A 202 -23.78 23.08 5.26
CA VAL A 202 -23.56 24.50 5.57
C VAL A 202 -22.12 24.70 6.05
N GLU A 203 -21.44 25.70 5.50
CA GLU A 203 -20.12 26.13 5.96
C GLU A 203 -20.15 26.51 7.45
N ARG A 204 -19.04 26.27 8.17
CA ARG A 204 -18.88 26.59 9.60
C ARG A 204 -19.94 25.95 10.53
N SER A 205 -20.66 24.94 10.05
CA SER A 205 -21.66 24.19 10.81
C SER A 205 -21.13 22.81 11.27
N LEU A 206 -21.93 22.11 12.08
CA LEU A 206 -21.65 20.73 12.51
C LEU A 206 -21.56 19.73 11.34
N ASP A 207 -22.04 20.08 10.15
CA ASP A 207 -21.89 19.24 8.96
C ASP A 207 -20.41 18.96 8.68
N SER A 208 -19.53 19.96 8.77
CA SER A 208 -18.06 19.83 8.60
C SER A 208 -17.46 18.72 9.48
N TYR A 209 -17.78 18.72 10.78
CA TYR A 209 -17.37 17.72 11.75
C TYR A 209 -17.87 16.32 11.40
N LYS A 210 -19.11 16.20 10.87
CA LYS A 210 -19.66 14.91 10.43
C LYS A 210 -18.91 14.34 9.23
N PHE A 211 -18.50 15.13 8.24
CA PHE A 211 -17.70 14.63 7.13
C PHE A 211 -16.33 14.13 7.60
N ASN A 212 -15.69 14.84 8.52
CA ASN A 212 -14.44 14.40 9.15
C ASN A 212 -14.63 13.06 9.91
N LEU A 213 -15.70 12.95 10.71
CA LEU A 213 -16.03 11.71 11.41
C LEU A 213 -16.35 10.54 10.46
N LEU A 214 -16.95 10.80 9.29
CA LEU A 214 -17.18 9.78 8.26
C LEU A 214 -15.87 9.37 7.56
N HIS A 215 -14.98 10.32 7.26
CA HIS A 215 -13.65 10.09 6.70
C HIS A 215 -12.85 9.11 7.55
N ASN A 216 -12.67 9.43 8.84
CA ASN A 216 -11.84 8.64 9.76
C ASN A 216 -12.38 7.21 9.92
N LYS A 217 -13.70 7.05 9.93
CA LYS A 217 -14.35 5.72 9.94
C LYS A 217 -14.13 4.97 8.62
N GLN A 218 -14.20 5.63 7.48
CA GLN A 218 -14.01 4.99 6.17
C GLN A 218 -12.55 4.59 5.95
N LEU A 219 -11.57 5.43 6.33
CA LEU A 219 -10.15 5.10 6.30
C LEU A 219 -9.85 3.82 7.09
N PHE A 220 -10.36 3.74 8.33
CA PHE A 220 -10.20 2.55 9.18
C PHE A 220 -10.84 1.30 8.56
N ILE A 221 -12.03 1.42 7.95
CA ILE A 221 -12.68 0.31 7.24
C ILE A 221 -11.86 -0.12 6.02
N ASN A 222 -11.29 0.82 5.27
CA ASN A 222 -10.48 0.52 4.08
C ASN A 222 -9.20 -0.23 4.47
N GLN A 223 -8.46 0.24 5.49
CA GLN A 223 -7.27 -0.43 6.01
C GLN A 223 -7.53 -1.88 6.46
N LEU A 224 -8.71 -2.14 7.05
CA LEU A 224 -9.15 -3.50 7.39
C LEU A 224 -9.49 -4.33 6.14
N LYS A 225 -10.12 -3.75 5.12
CA LYS A 225 -10.45 -4.44 3.86
C LYS A 225 -9.21 -4.82 3.04
N THR A 226 -8.20 -3.95 2.99
CA THR A 226 -6.97 -4.14 2.21
C THR A 226 -5.92 -5.01 2.91
N ASN A 227 -6.13 -5.35 4.18
CA ASN A 227 -5.19 -6.11 5.02
C ASN A 227 -3.78 -5.47 5.12
N THR A 228 -3.67 -4.16 4.88
CA THR A 228 -2.42 -3.38 5.00
C THR A 228 -2.15 -2.93 6.44
N LEU A 229 -2.35 -3.84 7.40
CA LEU A 229 -2.07 -3.65 8.84
C LEU A 229 -0.57 -3.49 9.19
N GLY A 230 0.31 -3.48 8.19
CA GLY A 230 1.77 -3.43 8.36
C GLY A 230 2.35 -2.06 8.70
N SER A 231 1.53 -1.01 8.78
CA SER A 231 1.97 0.35 9.10
C SER A 231 1.37 0.83 10.42
N ARG A 232 2.23 1.30 11.33
CA ARG A 232 1.81 2.11 12.51
C ARG A 232 1.46 3.56 12.14
N THR A 233 1.60 3.92 10.87
CA THR A 233 1.24 5.21 10.31
C THR A 233 0.00 5.02 9.44
N ILE A 234 -1.01 5.88 9.61
CA ILE A 234 -2.23 5.86 8.81
C ILE A 234 -1.83 6.11 7.35
N ASP A 235 -2.06 5.12 6.49
CA ASP A 235 -1.97 5.33 5.04
C ASP A 235 -3.27 5.99 4.58
N GLU A 236 -3.24 7.32 4.49
CA GLU A 236 -4.29 8.14 3.87
C GLU A 236 -4.13 8.20 2.33
N GLY A 237 -3.06 7.59 1.78
CA GLY A 237 -2.61 7.73 0.39
C GLY A 237 -3.07 6.63 -0.57
N SER A 238 -3.58 5.49 -0.10
CA SER A 238 -4.19 4.46 -0.95
C SER A 238 -5.63 4.81 -1.36
N MET A 239 -5.75 5.81 -2.23
CA MET A 239 -7.02 6.24 -2.82
C MET A 239 -7.41 5.34 -4.01
N ASP A 240 -8.54 4.63 -3.91
CA ASP A 240 -9.24 4.08 -5.07
C ASP A 240 -9.85 5.23 -5.88
N GLU A 241 -9.45 5.36 -7.15
CA GLU A 241 -10.03 6.33 -8.11
C GLU A 241 -11.53 6.11 -8.35
N ASP A 242 -12.04 4.91 -8.05
CA ASP A 242 -13.45 4.52 -8.15
C ASP A 242 -14.36 5.17 -7.07
N SER A 243 -13.80 5.78 -6.02
CA SER A 243 -14.56 6.47 -4.98
C SER A 243 -14.58 7.99 -5.21
N GLY A 244 -15.74 8.52 -5.61
CA GLY A 244 -15.90 9.95 -5.92
C GLY A 244 -15.67 10.88 -4.71
N MET A 245 -15.14 12.08 -5.00
CA MET A 245 -14.73 13.20 -4.10
C MET A 245 -14.35 12.84 -2.66
N ASN A 246 -13.08 13.08 -2.33
CA ASN A 246 -12.51 12.70 -1.05
C ASN A 246 -13.15 13.49 0.11
N PHE A 247 -13.49 12.81 1.21
CA PHE A 247 -14.03 13.46 2.41
C PHE A 247 -13.11 14.56 2.96
N SER A 248 -11.78 14.47 2.77
CA SER A 248 -10.84 15.53 3.14
C SER A 248 -11.14 16.85 2.39
N GLU A 249 -11.55 16.78 1.12
CA GLU A 249 -11.95 17.94 0.31
C GLU A 249 -13.25 18.55 0.84
N TYR A 250 -14.25 17.73 1.21
CA TYR A 250 -15.48 18.20 1.88
C TYR A 250 -15.19 18.90 3.21
N VAL A 251 -14.27 18.38 4.02
CA VAL A 251 -13.89 19.01 5.31
C VAL A 251 -13.20 20.35 5.08
N ALA A 252 -12.28 20.44 4.12
CA ALA A 252 -11.60 21.70 3.79
C ALA A 252 -12.58 22.78 3.30
N VAL A 253 -13.48 22.45 2.37
CA VAL A 253 -14.53 23.36 1.90
C VAL A 253 -15.43 23.81 3.05
N LEU A 254 -15.96 22.88 3.86
CA LEU A 254 -16.97 23.19 4.88
C LEU A 254 -16.41 23.85 6.15
N SER A 255 -15.12 23.69 6.43
CA SER A 255 -14.42 24.48 7.45
C SER A 255 -14.15 25.92 7.00
N GLY A 256 -14.27 26.21 5.69
CA GLY A 256 -13.91 27.49 5.10
C GLY A 256 -12.39 27.75 5.11
N ASN A 257 -11.57 26.73 5.38
CA ASN A 257 -10.12 26.84 5.38
C ASN A 257 -9.54 26.17 4.12
N THR A 258 -9.25 27.00 3.11
CA THR A 258 -8.66 26.58 1.84
C THR A 258 -7.28 25.93 1.99
N ASP A 259 -6.55 26.25 3.06
CA ASP A 259 -5.21 25.70 3.31
C ASP A 259 -5.26 24.18 3.50
N LEU A 260 -6.34 23.64 4.08
CA LEU A 260 -6.56 22.20 4.21
C LEU A 260 -6.73 21.51 2.84
N LEU A 261 -7.32 22.20 1.86
CA LEU A 261 -7.52 21.68 0.50
C LEU A 261 -6.22 21.72 -0.30
N GLU A 262 -5.46 22.81 -0.18
CA GLU A 262 -4.15 22.95 -0.80
C GLU A 262 -3.16 21.94 -0.22
N LYS A 263 -3.20 21.70 1.10
CA LYS A 263 -2.41 20.64 1.74
C LYS A 263 -2.73 19.27 1.17
N ALA A 264 -4.00 18.87 1.13
CA ALA A 264 -4.40 17.57 0.61
C ALA A 264 -3.96 17.34 -0.84
N ARG A 265 -3.91 18.40 -1.66
CA ARG A 265 -3.39 18.36 -3.04
C ARG A 265 -1.86 18.22 -3.08
N LEU A 266 -1.13 18.96 -2.24
CA LEU A 266 0.32 18.86 -2.12
C LEU A 266 0.73 17.47 -1.62
N ASP A 267 0.10 16.96 -0.56
CA ASP A 267 0.37 15.63 0.00
C ASP A 267 0.12 14.50 -1.01
N LYS A 268 -0.97 14.60 -1.81
CA LYS A 268 -1.22 13.67 -2.92
C LYS A 268 -0.06 13.67 -3.91
N LYS A 269 0.42 14.86 -4.31
CA LYS A 269 1.52 14.99 -5.27
C LYS A 269 2.84 14.48 -4.69
N ILE A 270 3.12 14.76 -3.42
CA ILE A 270 4.28 14.23 -2.67
C ILE A 270 4.22 12.70 -2.64
N THR A 271 3.09 12.10 -2.26
CA THR A 271 2.93 10.64 -2.16
C THR A 271 3.18 9.94 -3.51
N THR A 272 2.64 10.48 -4.61
CA THR A 272 2.91 9.97 -5.97
C THR A 272 4.40 10.03 -6.30
N LEU A 273 5.04 11.18 -6.05
CA LEU A 273 6.46 11.41 -6.33
C LEU A 273 7.38 10.56 -5.44
N GLU A 274 7.04 10.32 -4.17
CA GLU A 274 7.78 9.41 -3.30
C GLU A 274 7.69 7.94 -3.77
N SER A 275 6.52 7.52 -4.27
CA SER A 275 6.33 6.19 -4.85
C SER A 275 7.18 6.01 -6.13
N GLU A 276 7.16 6.99 -7.03
CA GLU A 276 8.05 7.03 -8.21
C GLU A 276 9.53 6.94 -7.81
N ARG A 277 9.97 7.78 -6.86
CA ARG A 277 11.35 7.82 -6.35
C ARG A 277 11.77 6.48 -5.73
N LYS A 278 10.88 5.85 -4.97
CA LYS A 278 11.12 4.53 -4.34
C LYS A 278 11.28 3.43 -5.37
N ASN A 279 10.50 3.44 -6.45
CA ASN A 279 10.64 2.47 -7.53
C ASN A 279 11.93 2.71 -8.34
N PHE A 280 12.24 3.97 -8.66
CA PHE A 280 13.51 4.33 -9.29
C PHE A 280 14.74 3.87 -8.48
N LEU A 281 14.74 4.10 -7.15
CA LEU A 281 15.83 3.65 -6.28
C LEU A 281 15.95 2.12 -6.28
N ARG A 282 14.84 1.38 -6.24
CA ARG A 282 14.86 -0.10 -6.35
C ARG A 282 15.45 -0.57 -7.68
N GLU A 283 15.11 0.06 -8.80
CA GLU A 283 15.65 -0.28 -10.12
C GLU A 283 17.16 -0.01 -10.20
N ARG A 284 17.60 1.14 -9.69
CA ARG A 284 19.03 1.50 -9.60
C ARG A 284 19.81 0.55 -8.69
N ASP A 285 19.27 0.20 -7.53
CA ASP A 285 19.92 -0.69 -6.58
C ASP A 285 19.97 -2.14 -7.11
N ALA A 286 18.93 -2.58 -7.84
CA ALA A 286 18.93 -3.87 -8.54
C ALA A 286 19.95 -3.90 -9.69
N ALA A 287 20.07 -2.83 -10.48
CA ALA A 287 21.11 -2.69 -11.51
C ALA A 287 22.52 -2.71 -10.89
N THR A 288 22.71 -2.05 -9.75
CA THR A 288 23.98 -2.06 -8.99
C THR A 288 24.32 -3.47 -8.50
N GLY A 289 23.35 -4.21 -7.97
CA GLY A 289 23.54 -5.62 -7.60
C GLY A 289 23.91 -6.49 -8.81
N LYS A 290 23.29 -6.26 -9.98
CA LYS A 290 23.61 -6.99 -11.21
C LYS A 290 25.01 -6.65 -11.74
N LEU A 291 25.47 -5.41 -11.62
CA LEU A 291 26.86 -5.04 -11.93
C LEU A 291 27.86 -5.80 -11.08
N ALA A 292 27.65 -5.90 -9.77
CA ALA A 292 28.54 -6.65 -8.88
C ALA A 292 28.59 -8.15 -9.23
N GLU A 293 27.46 -8.74 -9.62
CA GLU A 293 27.39 -10.13 -10.12
C GLU A 293 28.17 -10.31 -11.43
N ILE A 294 27.98 -9.40 -12.40
CA ILE A 294 28.71 -9.37 -13.67
C ILE A 294 30.22 -9.25 -13.43
N GLU A 295 30.65 -8.33 -12.57
CA GLU A 295 32.08 -8.12 -12.28
C GLU A 295 32.72 -9.29 -11.56
N SER A 296 32.01 -9.92 -10.62
CA SER A 296 32.46 -11.15 -9.97
C SER A 296 32.61 -12.31 -10.96
N SER A 297 31.66 -12.48 -11.87
CA SER A 297 31.69 -13.54 -12.89
C SER A 297 32.74 -13.28 -13.98
N VAL A 298 32.93 -12.02 -14.40
CA VAL A 298 34.02 -11.63 -15.32
C VAL A 298 35.37 -11.87 -14.67
N SER A 299 35.58 -11.52 -13.39
CA SER A 299 36.82 -11.84 -12.68
C SER A 299 37.06 -13.34 -12.63
N PHE A 300 36.06 -14.12 -12.23
CA PHE A 300 36.13 -15.58 -12.17
C PHE A 300 36.54 -16.19 -13.52
N HIS A 301 35.92 -15.78 -14.63
CA HIS A 301 36.27 -16.28 -15.96
C HIS A 301 37.65 -15.80 -16.42
N SER A 302 38.01 -14.54 -16.19
CA SER A 302 39.35 -13.99 -16.44
C SER A 302 40.43 -14.84 -15.76
N ASP A 303 40.23 -15.18 -14.49
CA ASP A 303 41.25 -15.90 -13.72
C ASP A 303 41.36 -17.36 -14.15
N LYS A 304 40.23 -18.01 -14.50
CA LYS A 304 40.23 -19.36 -15.11
C LYS A 304 40.89 -19.38 -16.50
N ILE A 305 40.73 -18.33 -17.30
CA ILE A 305 41.42 -18.19 -18.59
C ILE A 305 42.94 -18.13 -18.38
N LYS A 306 43.42 -17.30 -17.42
CA LYS A 306 44.85 -17.20 -17.09
C LYS A 306 45.43 -18.51 -16.57
N GLU A 307 44.74 -19.19 -15.64
CA GLU A 307 45.12 -20.52 -15.14
C GLU A 307 45.26 -21.52 -16.30
N ALA A 308 44.26 -21.59 -17.19
CA ALA A 308 44.27 -22.51 -18.33
C ALA A 308 45.34 -22.16 -19.38
N GLN A 309 45.61 -20.88 -19.64
CA GLN A 309 46.70 -20.44 -20.53
C GLN A 309 48.09 -20.82 -19.97
N SER A 310 48.27 -20.72 -18.65
CA SER A 310 49.48 -21.17 -17.95
C SER A 310 49.66 -22.69 -18.05
N ASP A 311 48.59 -23.46 -17.78
CA ASP A 311 48.57 -24.91 -17.93
C ASP A 311 48.85 -25.35 -19.38
N LEU A 312 48.27 -24.67 -20.39
CA LEU A 312 48.51 -24.95 -21.80
C LEU A 312 49.99 -24.76 -22.16
N THR A 313 50.55 -23.61 -21.79
CA THR A 313 51.97 -23.29 -22.03
C THR A 313 52.89 -24.34 -21.39
N LEU A 314 52.56 -24.79 -20.18
CA LEU A 314 53.33 -25.81 -19.47
C LEU A 314 53.20 -27.20 -20.10
N PHE A 315 52.02 -27.56 -20.60
CA PHE A 315 51.80 -28.80 -21.34
C PHE A 315 52.57 -28.80 -22.67
N GLU A 316 52.50 -27.71 -23.44
CA GLU A 316 53.21 -27.56 -24.72
C GLU A 316 54.74 -27.59 -24.55
N GLN A 317 55.29 -27.07 -23.45
CA GLN A 317 56.72 -27.16 -23.13
C GLN A 317 57.19 -28.57 -22.77
N ARG A 318 56.30 -29.44 -22.25
CA ARG A 318 56.65 -30.75 -21.68
C ARG A 318 56.22 -31.92 -22.55
N VAL A 319 55.27 -31.73 -23.45
CA VAL A 319 54.73 -32.79 -24.31
C VAL A 319 55.79 -33.25 -25.29
N GLU A 320 56.01 -34.56 -25.34
CA GLU A 320 56.86 -35.21 -26.33
C GLU A 320 55.98 -35.83 -27.39
N ARG A 321 56.28 -35.57 -28.66
CA ARG A 321 55.51 -36.04 -29.82
C ARG A 321 56.30 -37.08 -30.61
N ASP A 322 55.60 -38.05 -31.18
CA ASP A 322 56.17 -39.04 -32.07
C ASP A 322 56.40 -38.47 -33.49
N ALA A 323 56.88 -39.33 -34.41
CA ALA A 323 57.16 -38.95 -35.80
C ALA A 323 55.89 -38.53 -36.59
N ASP A 324 54.70 -38.93 -36.13
CA ASP A 324 53.40 -38.56 -36.70
C ASP A 324 52.79 -37.32 -36.00
N GLY A 325 53.53 -36.71 -35.06
CA GLY A 325 53.13 -35.52 -34.32
C GLY A 325 52.16 -35.77 -33.17
N GLN A 326 51.86 -37.03 -32.83
CA GLN A 326 50.94 -37.41 -31.75
C GLN A 326 51.64 -37.38 -30.39
N PRO A 327 50.98 -36.98 -29.29
CA PRO A 327 51.60 -37.00 -27.97
C PRO A 327 51.90 -38.43 -27.49
N ILE A 328 53.14 -38.68 -27.09
CA ILE A 328 53.62 -39.96 -26.57
C ILE A 328 53.02 -40.19 -25.18
N ASN A 329 52.56 -41.42 -24.90
CA ASN A 329 51.95 -41.70 -23.61
C ASN A 329 52.99 -41.89 -22.49
N LYS A 330 53.30 -40.80 -21.77
CA LYS A 330 54.17 -40.78 -20.57
C LYS A 330 53.38 -40.79 -19.25
N LEU A 331 52.42 -41.69 -19.16
CA LEU A 331 51.57 -41.87 -18.00
C LEU A 331 52.25 -42.72 -16.91
N THR A 332 52.36 -42.19 -15.69
CA THR A 332 52.84 -42.94 -14.51
C THR A 332 51.69 -43.12 -13.52
N ILE A 333 51.38 -44.36 -13.12
CA ILE A 333 50.30 -44.71 -12.19
C ILE A 333 50.85 -45.44 -10.95
N LYS A 334 50.27 -45.14 -9.78
CA LYS A 334 50.70 -45.67 -8.48
C LYS A 334 50.54 -47.19 -8.36
N GLY A 335 51.64 -47.87 -8.05
CA GLY A 335 51.78 -49.32 -7.99
C GLY A 335 52.18 -49.99 -9.32
N VAL A 336 52.41 -49.22 -10.38
CA VAL A 336 52.98 -49.68 -11.67
C VAL A 336 53.97 -48.64 -12.23
N GLU A 337 54.66 -47.91 -11.35
CA GLU A 337 55.47 -46.72 -11.70
C GLU A 337 56.57 -47.01 -12.73
N ASP A 338 57.20 -48.19 -12.65
CA ASP A 338 58.30 -48.60 -13.54
C ASP A 338 57.83 -49.27 -14.85
N SER A 339 56.52 -49.41 -15.07
CA SER A 339 55.98 -50.11 -16.24
C SER A 339 55.65 -49.15 -17.39
N THR A 340 56.13 -49.49 -18.60
CA THR A 340 55.78 -48.81 -19.85
C THR A 340 54.79 -49.60 -20.72
N ASP A 341 54.31 -50.75 -20.25
CA ASP A 341 53.30 -51.55 -20.98
C ASP A 341 51.89 -50.99 -20.75
N ILE A 342 51.30 -50.49 -21.84
CA ILE A 342 49.93 -49.98 -21.91
C ILE A 342 48.91 -50.96 -21.29
N LYS A 343 49.09 -52.28 -21.46
CA LYS A 343 48.17 -53.29 -20.89
C LYS A 343 48.24 -53.33 -19.36
N VAL A 344 49.44 -53.20 -18.79
CA VAL A 344 49.66 -53.20 -17.33
C VAL A 344 49.09 -51.92 -16.72
N ILE A 345 49.36 -50.77 -17.33
CA ILE A 345 48.83 -49.48 -16.88
C ILE A 345 47.29 -49.45 -16.98
N ALA A 346 46.72 -49.90 -18.10
CA ALA A 346 45.27 -49.95 -18.29
C ALA A 346 44.56 -50.90 -17.31
N ALA A 347 45.11 -52.09 -17.07
CA ALA A 347 44.57 -53.01 -16.06
C ALA A 347 44.58 -52.38 -14.65
N ARG A 348 45.64 -51.63 -14.32
CA ARG A 348 45.72 -50.90 -13.05
C ARG A 348 44.74 -49.73 -12.97
N LEU A 349 44.52 -49.00 -14.05
CA LEU A 349 43.50 -47.94 -14.13
C LEU A 349 42.09 -48.50 -13.96
N GLN A 350 41.77 -49.63 -14.60
CA GLN A 350 40.48 -50.30 -14.43
C GLN A 350 40.28 -50.82 -13.00
N GLU A 351 41.32 -51.38 -12.37
CA GLU A 351 41.26 -51.76 -10.95
C GLU A 351 40.93 -50.55 -10.06
N ILE A 352 41.51 -49.38 -10.34
CA ILE A 352 41.22 -48.12 -9.63
C ILE A 352 39.78 -47.67 -9.91
N ASP A 353 39.27 -47.76 -11.14
CA ASP A 353 37.89 -47.42 -11.50
C ASP A 353 36.86 -48.30 -10.76
N GLU A 354 37.15 -49.60 -10.62
CA GLU A 354 36.28 -50.54 -9.91
C GLU A 354 36.35 -50.35 -8.38
N LYS A 355 37.54 -50.18 -7.80
CA LYS A 355 37.79 -50.28 -6.36
C LYS A 355 37.92 -48.94 -5.61
N ALA A 356 38.20 -47.82 -6.27
CA ALA A 356 38.38 -46.54 -5.57
C ALA A 356 37.08 -46.08 -4.89
N ARG A 357 37.18 -45.64 -3.63
CA ARG A 357 36.08 -45.11 -2.82
C ARG A 357 36.57 -43.87 -2.06
N THR A 358 36.63 -42.73 -2.76
CA THR A 358 37.24 -41.49 -2.27
C THR A 358 36.29 -40.62 -1.41
N LYS A 359 35.04 -41.05 -1.20
CA LYS A 359 34.01 -40.31 -0.45
C LYS A 359 33.76 -38.88 -0.96
N GLY A 360 34.01 -38.62 -2.25
CA GLY A 360 33.86 -37.30 -2.88
C GLY A 360 35.13 -36.45 -2.91
N GLU A 361 36.21 -36.88 -2.26
CA GLU A 361 37.52 -36.19 -2.31
C GLU A 361 38.31 -36.56 -3.59
N TYR A 362 39.30 -35.74 -3.95
CA TYR A 362 40.21 -35.99 -5.07
C TYR A 362 41.48 -36.68 -4.59
N ASN A 363 41.69 -37.95 -4.97
CA ASN A 363 42.87 -38.72 -4.58
C ASN A 363 43.87 -38.81 -5.73
N LYS A 364 45.14 -38.42 -5.50
CA LYS A 364 46.21 -38.57 -6.51
C LYS A 364 46.52 -40.03 -6.75
N ILE A 365 46.43 -40.46 -8.00
CA ILE A 365 46.71 -41.84 -8.45
C ILE A 365 47.92 -41.93 -9.38
N GLY A 366 48.42 -40.81 -9.90
CA GLY A 366 49.49 -40.80 -10.88
C GLY A 366 49.82 -39.41 -11.40
N GLU A 367 50.54 -39.37 -12.51
CA GLU A 367 51.04 -38.15 -13.15
C GLU A 367 51.24 -38.36 -14.65
N VAL A 368 51.07 -37.29 -15.43
CA VAL A 368 51.44 -37.25 -16.86
C VAL A 368 51.97 -35.86 -17.18
N TYR A 369 53.16 -35.74 -17.77
CA TYR A 369 53.84 -34.46 -18.07
C TYR A 369 53.88 -33.44 -16.91
N GLY A 370 53.98 -33.92 -15.67
CA GLY A 370 53.98 -33.08 -14.47
C GLY A 370 52.60 -32.53 -14.05
N PHE A 371 51.51 -33.06 -14.61
CA PHE A 371 50.14 -32.81 -14.17
C PHE A 371 49.63 -34.00 -13.34
N SER A 372 49.11 -33.72 -12.14
CA SER A 372 48.68 -34.77 -11.21
C SER A 372 47.35 -35.37 -11.65
N ILE A 373 47.30 -36.70 -11.74
CA ILE A 373 46.09 -37.43 -12.09
C ILE A 373 45.35 -37.80 -10.82
N MET A 374 44.07 -37.45 -10.80
CA MET A 374 43.20 -37.56 -9.64
C MET A 374 42.01 -38.46 -9.96
N VAL A 375 41.59 -39.28 -9.01
CA VAL A 375 40.29 -39.98 -9.05
C VAL A 375 39.37 -39.41 -7.99
N LYS A 376 38.08 -39.31 -8.30
CA LYS A 376 37.01 -38.97 -7.36
C LYS A 376 35.82 -39.90 -7.57
N THR A 377 35.32 -40.47 -6.48
CA THR A 377 34.08 -41.25 -6.46
C THR A 377 32.90 -40.30 -6.30
N GLU A 378 31.97 -40.31 -7.26
CA GLU A 378 30.69 -39.60 -7.18
C GLU A 378 29.55 -40.60 -6.97
N SER A 379 28.78 -40.42 -5.90
CA SER A 379 27.55 -41.17 -5.67
C SER A 379 26.45 -40.65 -6.58
N THR A 380 25.85 -41.52 -7.39
CA THR A 380 24.69 -41.22 -8.21
C THR A 380 23.53 -42.12 -7.77
N SER A 381 22.45 -41.52 -7.28
CA SER A 381 21.20 -42.22 -7.03
C SER A 381 20.45 -42.39 -8.35
N LYS A 382 20.44 -43.62 -8.87
CA LYS A 382 19.58 -44.03 -9.99
C LYS A 382 18.79 -45.26 -9.57
N ASP A 383 17.49 -45.22 -9.84
CA ASP A 383 16.57 -46.35 -9.63
C ASP A 383 16.63 -46.96 -8.21
N LEU A 384 16.70 -46.09 -7.19
CA LEU A 384 16.74 -46.43 -5.75
C LEU A 384 17.99 -47.19 -5.27
N PHE A 385 19.03 -47.34 -6.11
CA PHE A 385 20.32 -47.88 -5.72
C PHE A 385 21.41 -46.80 -5.68
N ASP A 386 22.28 -46.86 -4.67
CA ASP A 386 23.48 -46.03 -4.58
C ASP A 386 24.56 -46.57 -5.53
N CYS A 387 24.61 -46.02 -6.75
CA CYS A 387 25.67 -46.33 -7.71
C CYS A 387 26.84 -45.35 -7.55
N SER A 388 27.95 -45.82 -6.99
CA SER A 388 29.21 -45.07 -6.96
C SER A 388 29.92 -45.15 -8.32
N VAL A 389 30.14 -44.02 -8.98
CA VAL A 389 30.88 -43.93 -10.25
C VAL A 389 32.20 -43.20 -10.00
N ASN A 390 33.31 -43.79 -10.39
CA ASN A 390 34.60 -43.10 -10.35
C ASN A 390 34.77 -42.21 -11.59
N ARG A 391 35.36 -41.04 -11.36
CA ARG A 391 35.75 -40.09 -12.41
C ARG A 391 37.20 -39.71 -12.26
N PHE A 392 37.87 -39.63 -13.40
CA PHE A 392 39.27 -39.33 -13.57
C PHE A 392 39.45 -37.90 -14.06
N PHE A 393 40.41 -37.20 -13.46
CA PHE A 393 40.70 -35.79 -13.72
C PHE A 393 42.20 -35.61 -13.86
N VAL A 394 42.62 -34.69 -14.72
CA VAL A 394 43.99 -34.18 -14.73
C VAL A 394 43.96 -32.82 -14.07
N LYS A 395 44.63 -32.69 -12.91
CA LYS A 395 44.70 -31.43 -12.17
C LYS A 395 45.73 -30.51 -12.82
N GLY A 396 45.33 -29.29 -13.14
CA GLY A 396 46.22 -28.18 -13.49
C GLY A 396 47.16 -27.79 -12.35
N GLN A 397 48.01 -26.79 -12.58
CA GLN A 397 48.91 -26.29 -11.53
C GLN A 397 48.12 -25.67 -10.36
N GLU A 398 47.00 -25.01 -10.66
CA GLU A 398 46.16 -24.32 -9.67
C GLU A 398 44.84 -25.06 -9.38
N SER A 399 43.70 -24.52 -9.83
CA SER A 399 42.36 -24.95 -9.38
C SER A 399 41.55 -25.73 -10.42
N ILE A 400 42.00 -25.77 -11.69
CA ILE A 400 41.28 -26.42 -12.79
C ILE A 400 41.52 -27.94 -12.80
N TYR A 401 40.46 -28.69 -13.09
CA TYR A 401 40.49 -30.14 -13.24
C TYR A 401 39.97 -30.52 -14.64
N TYR A 402 40.89 -30.86 -15.54
CA TYR A 402 40.57 -31.22 -16.93
C TYR A 402 40.01 -32.64 -17.03
N THR A 403 39.03 -32.84 -17.91
CA THR A 403 38.42 -34.15 -18.16
C THR A 403 38.20 -34.45 -19.64
N TYR A 404 38.39 -35.72 -19.98
CA TYR A 404 37.91 -36.33 -21.22
C TYR A 404 36.71 -37.23 -20.91
N ASN A 405 35.73 -37.32 -21.81
CA ASN A 405 34.53 -38.16 -21.65
C ASN A 405 33.84 -38.05 -20.27
N ASN A 406 33.71 -36.82 -19.75
CA ASN A 406 33.19 -36.51 -18.40
C ASN A 406 33.90 -37.30 -17.27
N GLY A 407 35.19 -37.56 -17.43
CA GLY A 407 36.04 -38.29 -16.49
C GLY A 407 35.85 -39.81 -16.51
N LYS A 408 35.06 -40.38 -17.42
CA LYS A 408 34.90 -41.84 -17.51
C LYS A 408 36.07 -42.48 -18.25
N LEU A 409 36.62 -43.55 -17.68
CA LEU A 409 37.64 -44.36 -18.34
C LEU A 409 37.06 -45.06 -19.59
N ALA A 410 37.90 -45.29 -20.59
CA ALA A 410 37.52 -46.09 -21.76
C ALA A 410 37.72 -47.58 -21.46
N THR A 411 36.96 -48.45 -22.13
CA THR A 411 37.13 -49.91 -22.05
C THR A 411 38.28 -50.44 -22.90
N ASP A 412 38.72 -49.70 -23.91
CA ASP A 412 39.93 -50.04 -24.67
C ASP A 412 41.20 -49.63 -23.90
N PRO A 413 42.18 -50.53 -23.69
CA PRO A 413 43.39 -50.24 -22.94
C PRO A 413 44.21 -49.05 -23.46
N LYS A 414 44.31 -48.88 -24.79
CA LYS A 414 45.10 -47.78 -25.37
C LYS A 414 44.39 -46.45 -25.15
N LEU A 415 43.08 -46.40 -25.39
CA LEU A 415 42.26 -45.20 -25.17
C LEU A 415 42.15 -44.85 -23.68
N ALA A 416 42.11 -45.84 -22.77
CA ALA A 416 42.08 -45.63 -21.33
C ALA A 416 43.31 -44.86 -20.83
N CYS A 417 44.51 -45.23 -21.31
CA CYS A 417 45.73 -44.49 -21.04
C CYS A 417 45.78 -43.13 -21.77
N GLN A 418 45.20 -43.02 -22.97
CA GLN A 418 45.20 -41.77 -23.73
C GLN A 418 44.22 -40.72 -23.19
N ASN A 419 43.16 -41.11 -22.47
CA ASN A 419 42.14 -40.20 -21.92
C ASN A 419 42.70 -39.01 -21.12
N PHE A 420 43.84 -39.18 -20.44
CA PHE A 420 44.49 -38.11 -19.66
C PHE A 420 45.17 -37.09 -20.57
N ILE A 421 45.82 -37.54 -21.63
CA ILE A 421 46.39 -36.67 -22.67
C ILE A 421 45.26 -35.96 -23.42
N ASN A 422 44.22 -36.68 -23.82
CA ASN A 422 43.03 -36.10 -24.46
C ASN A 422 42.30 -35.10 -23.54
N ALA A 423 42.50 -35.15 -22.21
CA ALA A 423 41.99 -34.14 -21.28
C ALA A 423 42.84 -32.85 -21.31
N LEU A 424 44.18 -32.98 -21.40
CA LEU A 424 45.11 -31.85 -21.57
C LEU A 424 44.98 -31.20 -22.96
N GLU A 425 44.76 -31.97 -24.01
CA GLU A 425 44.47 -31.44 -25.36
C GLU A 425 43.13 -30.66 -25.44
N ARG A 426 42.29 -30.73 -24.39
CA ARG A 426 41.08 -29.91 -24.29
C ARG A 426 41.27 -28.58 -23.54
N ILE A 427 42.47 -28.28 -23.03
CA ILE A 427 42.75 -26.97 -22.40
C ILE A 427 42.37 -25.80 -23.33
N PRO A 428 42.72 -25.78 -24.65
CA PRO A 428 42.29 -24.71 -25.55
C PRO A 428 40.77 -24.54 -25.64
N LYS A 429 40.01 -25.64 -25.57
CA LYS A 429 38.54 -25.62 -25.57
C LYS A 429 37.95 -25.15 -24.24
N VAL A 430 38.66 -25.33 -23.12
CA VAL A 430 38.27 -24.76 -21.83
C VAL A 430 38.49 -23.24 -21.83
N ILE A 431 39.58 -22.76 -22.45
CA ILE A 431 39.84 -21.33 -22.68
C ILE A 431 38.71 -20.73 -23.53
N GLU A 432 38.46 -21.27 -24.73
CA GLU A 432 37.38 -20.84 -25.65
C GLU A 432 36.01 -20.79 -24.94
N SER A 433 35.71 -21.81 -24.11
CA SER A 433 34.46 -21.86 -23.37
C SER A 433 34.35 -20.76 -22.30
N HIS A 434 35.44 -20.43 -21.60
CA HIS A 434 35.43 -19.36 -20.61
C HIS A 434 35.45 -17.96 -21.24
N GLU A 435 36.16 -17.77 -22.35
CA GLU A 435 36.10 -16.54 -23.15
C GLU A 435 34.67 -16.26 -23.62
N LYS A 436 33.99 -17.29 -24.16
CA LYS A 436 32.60 -17.18 -24.62
C LYS A 436 31.58 -16.90 -23.51
N GLU A 437 31.73 -17.49 -22.33
CA GLU A 437 30.86 -17.13 -21.20
C GLU A 437 31.20 -15.74 -20.63
N MET A 438 32.47 -15.33 -20.63
CA MET A 438 32.88 -13.97 -20.24
C MET A 438 32.28 -12.91 -21.18
N GLU A 439 32.30 -13.13 -22.50
CA GLU A 439 31.65 -12.25 -23.48
C GLU A 439 30.14 -12.14 -23.23
N LYS A 440 29.45 -13.26 -23.00
CA LYS A 440 28.01 -13.27 -22.69
C LYS A 440 27.66 -12.55 -21.40
N VAL A 441 28.49 -12.67 -20.36
CA VAL A 441 28.27 -12.02 -19.06
C VAL A 441 28.59 -10.52 -19.14
N ALA A 442 29.60 -10.13 -19.92
CA ALA A 442 29.90 -8.74 -20.20
C ALA A 442 28.84 -8.07 -21.11
N ALA A 443 28.13 -8.83 -21.95
CA ALA A 443 27.07 -8.33 -22.81
C ALA A 443 25.94 -7.68 -21.98
N GLY A 444 25.75 -6.38 -22.18
CA GLY A 444 24.77 -5.58 -21.43
C GLY A 444 25.31 -4.86 -20.19
N LYS A 445 26.60 -4.99 -19.84
CA LYS A 445 27.21 -4.25 -18.71
C LYS A 445 26.95 -2.73 -18.82
N GLU A 446 27.12 -2.14 -20.00
CA GLU A 446 26.87 -0.72 -20.28
C GLU A 446 25.44 -0.25 -19.95
N VAL A 447 24.44 -1.12 -20.15
CA VAL A 447 23.04 -0.81 -19.83
C VAL A 447 22.88 -0.67 -18.32
N TYR A 448 23.44 -1.60 -17.55
CA TYR A 448 23.39 -1.55 -16.09
C TYR A 448 24.24 -0.41 -15.52
N ILE A 449 25.39 -0.08 -16.12
CA ILE A 449 26.18 1.12 -15.76
C ILE A 449 25.34 2.39 -15.94
N THR A 450 24.64 2.51 -17.07
CA THR A 450 23.78 3.67 -17.38
C THR A 450 22.65 3.82 -16.37
N ILE A 451 22.01 2.71 -15.98
CA ILE A 451 20.93 2.71 -14.98
C ILE A 451 21.47 3.04 -13.58
N ALA A 452 22.56 2.40 -13.15
CA ALA A 452 23.14 2.59 -11.82
C ALA A 452 23.63 4.03 -11.59
N ASN A 453 24.19 4.68 -12.61
CA ASN A 453 24.63 6.07 -12.58
C ASN A 453 23.51 7.11 -12.82
N SER A 454 22.29 6.67 -13.12
CA SER A 454 21.18 7.60 -13.36
C SER A 454 20.70 8.26 -12.06
N SER A 455 20.18 9.48 -12.18
CA SER A 455 19.59 10.24 -11.07
C SER A 455 18.10 10.51 -11.32
N TRP A 456 17.32 10.57 -10.25
CA TRP A 456 15.89 10.82 -10.33
C TRP A 456 15.60 12.30 -10.59
N LYS A 457 15.08 12.61 -11.78
CA LYS A 457 14.99 13.99 -12.30
C LYS A 457 14.04 14.92 -11.52
N LYS A 458 13.17 14.39 -10.65
CA LYS A 458 12.16 15.16 -9.90
C LYS A 458 12.56 15.39 -8.42
N GLU A 459 13.81 15.16 -8.04
CA GLU A 459 14.28 15.30 -6.64
C GLU A 459 14.03 16.71 -6.09
N ASP A 460 14.29 17.76 -6.87
CA ASP A 460 14.08 19.14 -6.46
C ASP A 460 12.59 19.54 -6.46
N GLU A 461 11.78 18.99 -7.38
CA GLU A 461 10.31 19.17 -7.36
C GLU A 461 9.71 18.57 -6.08
N LEU A 462 10.09 17.34 -5.72
CA LEU A 462 9.68 16.70 -4.48
C LEU A 462 10.15 17.49 -3.24
N ARG A 463 11.34 18.11 -3.29
CA ARG A 463 11.86 18.95 -2.20
C ARG A 463 11.05 20.25 -2.06
N SER A 464 10.70 20.91 -3.16
CA SER A 464 9.86 22.13 -3.15
C SER A 464 8.50 21.84 -2.54
N LEU A 465 7.81 20.83 -3.05
CA LEU A 465 6.46 20.46 -2.59
C LEU A 465 6.43 20.09 -1.10
N LYS A 466 7.49 19.43 -0.59
CA LYS A 466 7.63 19.14 0.84
C LYS A 466 7.85 20.39 1.70
N SER A 467 8.55 21.41 1.18
CA SER A 467 8.66 22.71 1.86
C SER A 467 7.32 23.41 1.89
N GLU A 468 6.63 23.48 0.75
CA GLU A 468 5.29 24.08 0.60
C GLU A 468 4.29 23.43 1.56
N ALA A 469 4.25 22.09 1.63
CA ALA A 469 3.37 21.36 2.56
C ALA A 469 3.72 21.64 4.03
N ALA A 470 5.00 21.72 4.39
CA ALA A 470 5.44 22.01 5.76
C ALA A 470 5.19 23.47 6.20
N GLU A 471 5.25 24.42 5.26
CA GLU A 471 4.85 25.81 5.49
C GLU A 471 3.33 25.93 5.68
N LEU A 472 2.56 25.23 4.85
CA LEU A 472 1.11 25.17 4.95
C LEU A 472 0.65 24.51 6.25
N ASP A 473 1.36 23.48 6.73
CA ASP A 473 1.11 22.87 8.04
C ASP A 473 1.30 23.82 9.21
N ARG A 474 2.34 24.67 9.17
CA ARG A 474 2.53 25.72 10.18
C ARG A 474 1.40 26.74 10.14
N LYS A 475 0.96 27.14 8.94
CA LYS A 475 -0.17 28.07 8.74
C LYS A 475 -1.49 27.48 9.26
N ILE A 476 -1.77 26.22 8.96
CA ILE A 476 -2.94 25.48 9.46
C ILE A 476 -2.90 25.39 10.99
N ALA A 477 -1.76 25.03 11.58
CA ALA A 477 -1.61 24.95 13.04
C ALA A 477 -1.86 26.31 13.71
N LEU A 478 -1.25 27.39 13.21
CA LEU A 478 -1.47 28.76 13.71
C LEU A 478 -2.94 29.21 13.60
N THR A 479 -3.65 28.78 12.55
CA THR A 479 -5.07 29.13 12.32
C THR A 479 -6.04 28.32 13.20
N LEU A 480 -5.60 27.15 13.69
CA LEU A 480 -6.40 26.25 14.54
C LEU A 480 -6.13 26.42 16.04
N SER A 481 -5.05 27.10 16.42
CA SER A 481 -4.80 27.48 17.82
C SER A 481 -5.90 28.43 18.34
N PRO A 482 -6.36 28.27 19.60
CA PRO A 482 -7.20 29.29 20.23
C PRO A 482 -6.44 30.62 20.32
N PRO A 483 -7.12 31.77 20.34
CA PRO A 483 -6.47 33.02 20.70
C PRO A 483 -5.99 32.93 22.15
N GLU A 484 -4.68 32.96 22.35
CA GLU A 484 -4.10 33.22 23.67
C GLU A 484 -4.39 34.68 24.04
N GLU A 485 -4.90 34.90 25.24
CA GLU A 485 -5.12 36.25 25.76
C GLU A 485 -3.75 36.91 26.00
N GLU A 486 -3.45 37.99 25.26
CA GLU A 486 -2.27 38.83 25.51
C GLU A 486 -2.37 39.44 26.91
N GLN A 487 -1.69 38.82 27.89
CA GLN A 487 -1.44 39.44 29.18
C GLN A 487 -0.29 40.44 29.06
N ASP A 488 -0.63 41.69 28.73
CA ASP A 488 0.25 42.85 28.83
C ASP A 488 0.78 43.01 30.26
N ALA A 489 1.96 42.46 30.53
CA ALA A 489 2.69 42.68 31.77
C ALA A 489 3.36 44.07 31.74
N LYS A 490 2.72 45.04 32.39
CA LYS A 490 3.33 46.35 32.68
C LYS A 490 4.52 46.17 33.65
N GLU A 491 5.73 46.40 33.17
CA GLU A 491 6.87 46.78 34.01
C GLU A 491 7.33 48.20 33.67
N GLU A 492 6.89 49.18 34.48
CA GLU A 492 7.53 50.49 34.51
C GLU A 492 8.80 50.44 35.35
N MET A 493 9.86 51.06 34.84
CA MET A 493 11.19 51.11 35.45
C MET A 493 11.17 51.71 36.87
N LYS A 494 11.89 51.07 37.80
CA LYS A 494 12.67 51.79 38.81
C LYS A 494 14.10 51.27 38.90
N GLN A 495 15.02 52.24 38.92
CA GLN A 495 16.43 52.14 39.30
C GLN A 495 16.54 51.49 40.70
N GLY A 496 17.64 50.87 41.14
CA GLY A 496 19.04 50.86 40.70
C GLY A 496 19.91 50.57 41.95
N GLU A 497 21.23 50.41 41.78
CA GLU A 497 22.20 49.97 42.83
C GLU A 497 22.06 48.48 43.24
N GLY A 498 23.12 47.70 43.51
CA GLY A 498 24.56 48.01 43.54
C GLY A 498 25.45 46.75 43.38
N LEU A 499 26.77 46.95 43.40
CA LEU A 499 27.83 45.99 43.01
C LEU A 499 28.22 44.94 44.08
N SER A 500 29.08 43.99 43.66
CA SER A 500 29.84 42.99 44.45
C SER A 500 29.11 41.65 44.71
N GLY A 501 29.75 40.47 44.65
CA GLY A 501 31.13 40.13 44.26
C GLY A 501 31.59 38.76 44.80
N ASN A 502 32.35 38.01 43.98
CA ASN A 502 33.21 36.86 44.31
C ASN A 502 32.69 35.56 45.00
N ASN A 503 33.00 34.45 44.30
CA ASN A 503 33.70 33.24 44.77
C ASN A 503 33.00 32.00 45.40
N HIS A 504 33.45 30.85 44.84
CA HIS A 504 33.76 29.55 45.46
C HIS A 504 32.67 28.47 45.65
N SER A 505 32.59 27.60 44.64
CA SER A 505 32.93 26.15 44.66
C SER A 505 32.94 25.31 45.96
N VAL A 506 32.54 24.03 45.81
CA VAL A 506 32.68 22.85 46.72
C VAL A 506 31.68 22.84 47.91
N GLY A 507 31.02 21.74 48.31
CA GLY A 507 30.89 20.38 47.75
C GLY A 507 30.67 19.29 48.82
N LYS A 508 29.90 18.23 48.49
CA LYS A 508 29.67 16.94 49.23
C LYS A 508 28.91 16.94 50.58
N GLY A 509 28.26 15.79 50.86
CA GLY A 509 27.55 15.40 52.11
C GLY A 509 26.03 15.35 51.91
N ASN A 510 25.36 14.24 51.52
CA ASN A 510 25.31 12.88 52.10
C ASN A 510 24.68 12.85 53.50
N ASP A 511 23.41 12.43 53.61
CA ASP A 511 23.01 11.20 54.36
C ASP A 511 21.49 11.01 54.52
N ASN A 512 21.07 9.75 54.33
CA ASN A 512 20.00 8.99 55.02
C ASN A 512 18.53 9.46 55.06
N LEU A 513 17.52 8.61 55.31
CA LEU A 513 17.18 7.18 55.04
C LEU A 513 15.94 6.84 55.90
N SER A 514 14.79 6.58 55.28
CA SER A 514 13.63 5.78 55.78
C SER A 514 12.48 5.96 54.77
N VAL A 515 11.94 4.98 54.04
CA VAL A 515 11.79 3.50 54.16
C VAL A 515 10.70 3.07 55.15
N GLN A 516 9.93 2.06 54.70
CA GLN A 516 8.86 1.26 55.35
C GLN A 516 7.41 1.68 55.01
N ASP A 517 6.50 0.81 54.53
CA ASP A 517 6.52 -0.60 54.04
C ASP A 517 5.36 -0.73 52.99
N ALA A 518 5.36 -1.54 51.90
CA ALA A 518 5.31 -3.02 51.77
C ALA A 518 4.11 -3.64 52.55
N GLU A 519 3.23 -4.54 52.07
CA GLU A 519 3.15 -5.56 50.98
C GLU A 519 1.70 -5.54 50.40
N GLU A 520 1.20 -6.31 49.42
CA GLU A 520 1.50 -7.59 48.73
C GLU A 520 0.87 -7.52 47.30
N GLU A 521 0.91 -8.46 46.34
CA GLU A 521 1.57 -9.76 46.12
C GLU A 521 1.94 -9.84 44.61
N LYS A 522 1.41 -10.81 43.84
CA LYS A 522 1.66 -11.03 42.41
C LYS A 522 0.38 -11.50 41.71
N HIS A 523 0.27 -11.19 40.41
CA HIS A 523 -0.13 -12.22 39.44
C HIS A 523 0.27 -11.84 38.02
N SER A 524 1.16 -12.64 37.42
CA SER A 524 1.46 -12.58 36.00
C SER A 524 0.50 -13.47 35.20
N GLN A 525 0.07 -13.01 34.03
CA GLN A 525 -0.47 -13.90 32.99
C GLN A 525 0.12 -13.51 31.63
N SER A 526 1.00 -14.36 31.12
CA SER A 526 1.54 -14.27 29.76
C SER A 526 0.72 -15.16 28.82
N PHE A 527 0.16 -14.56 27.76
CA PHE A 527 -0.60 -15.29 26.76
C PHE A 527 0.36 -15.92 25.72
N LYS A 528 0.38 -17.26 25.64
CA LYS A 528 1.04 -18.01 24.56
C LYS A 528 0.01 -18.53 23.54
N PRO A 529 0.21 -18.36 22.23
CA PRO A 529 -0.66 -18.94 21.22
C PRO A 529 -0.43 -20.46 21.07
N LYS A 530 -1.51 -21.24 20.99
CA LYS A 530 -1.45 -22.68 20.68
C LYS A 530 -1.60 -22.91 19.17
N TRP A 531 -0.59 -23.51 18.56
CA TRP A 531 -0.74 -24.12 17.23
C TRP A 531 -1.49 -25.46 17.34
N ARG A 532 -2.42 -25.73 16.43
CA ARG A 532 -3.04 -27.05 16.24
C ARG A 532 -2.48 -27.67 14.97
N HIS A 533 -1.81 -28.82 15.10
CA HIS A 533 -1.72 -29.77 14.00
C HIS A 533 -3.00 -30.62 13.97
N TYR A 534 -3.44 -30.97 12.77
CA TYR A 534 -4.34 -32.09 12.49
C TYR A 534 -3.59 -33.05 11.55
N PRO A 535 -3.96 -34.35 11.54
CA PRO A 535 -3.19 -35.42 10.90
C PRO A 535 -3.26 -35.40 9.37
#